data_AF-A0A9D1MXU3-F1
#
_entry.id   AF-A0A9D1MXU3-F1
#
_cell.length_a   1.000
_cell.length_b   1.000
_cell.length_c   1.000
_cell.angle_alpha   90.00
_cell.angle_beta   90.00
_cell.angle_gamma   90.00
#
_symmetry.space_group_name_H-M   'P 1'
#
loop_
_entity.id
_entity.type
_entity.pdbx_description
1 polymer ?
#
loop_
_entity_poly.entity_id
_entity_poly.type
_entity_poly.pdbx_seq_one_letter_code
_entity_poly.pdbx_strand_id
1 'polypeptide(L)'
;MMNINRAKARFFDYGKLGIKAVRECDGVQMTNCTADSPELGWFCKNLDVKNCRINSEYFLLKSQNVTLEDVDFLGKYSFQYTKHVVVRNSVLHTKDAFWHAKNVRVENSVVDGEYLGWYSDGLTLVNCTITGTQPLCYCKNLTLENCTMANCDLAFEYSQVHARIKGNVPSVKNPLSGIITADSIGERILRDSKVKCRCKIVSLDKN
;
A
#
# COMPACT_ATOMS: atom_id res chain seq x y z
N MET A 1 8.67 -25.57 -1.69
CA MET A 1 8.61 -24.69 -0.50
C MET A 1 10.03 -24.33 -0.10
N MET A 2 10.40 -23.05 -0.20
CA MET A 2 11.69 -22.50 0.22
C MET A 2 11.52 -21.84 1.59
N ASN A 3 12.24 -22.32 2.61
CA ASN A 3 12.13 -21.77 3.96
C ASN A 3 13.42 -21.03 4.34
N ILE A 4 13.30 -19.73 4.61
CA ILE A 4 14.39 -18.83 4.98
C ILE A 4 14.13 -18.37 6.42
N ASN A 5 14.85 -18.98 7.38
CA ASN A 5 14.71 -18.69 8.80
C ASN A 5 15.95 -18.02 9.36
N ARG A 6 15.77 -16.92 10.10
CA ARG A 6 16.86 -16.18 10.79
C ARG A 6 18.01 -15.79 9.85
N ALA A 7 17.70 -15.52 8.59
CA ALA A 7 18.71 -15.12 7.62
C ALA A 7 18.93 -13.60 7.69
N LYS A 8 20.19 -13.19 7.83
CA LYS A 8 20.62 -11.84 7.47
C LYS A 8 21.20 -11.93 6.06
N ALA A 9 20.36 -11.69 5.06
CA ALA A 9 20.80 -11.69 3.68
C ALA A 9 21.03 -10.24 3.25
N ARG A 10 22.30 -9.83 3.17
CA ARG A 10 22.68 -8.58 2.50
C ARG A 10 23.11 -8.93 1.08
N PHE A 11 22.28 -8.59 0.10
CA PHE A 11 22.61 -8.80 -1.32
C PHE A 11 23.20 -7.49 -1.86
N PHE A 12 24.51 -7.32 -1.71
CA PHE A 12 25.22 -6.15 -2.24
C PHE A 12 25.51 -6.33 -3.74
N ASP A 13 25.19 -5.31 -4.53
CA ASP A 13 25.61 -5.22 -5.93
C ASP A 13 27.07 -4.76 -6.01
N TYR A 14 27.99 -5.72 -6.11
CA TYR A 14 29.31 -5.50 -6.70
C TYR A 14 29.65 -6.70 -7.58
N GLY A 15 29.04 -6.74 -8.77
CA GLY A 15 29.48 -7.61 -9.86
C GLY A 15 29.04 -9.07 -9.76
N LYS A 16 27.96 -9.39 -10.47
CA LYS A 16 27.64 -10.72 -11.04
C LYS A 16 27.30 -11.91 -10.12
N LEU A 17 26.97 -11.71 -8.83
CA LEU A 17 26.26 -12.70 -7.97
C LEU A 17 25.52 -11.95 -6.83
N GLY A 18 24.19 -11.87 -6.67
CA GLY A 18 23.04 -12.26 -7.48
C GLY A 18 21.83 -11.38 -7.06
N ILE A 19 21.43 -10.46 -7.94
CA ILE A 19 20.33 -9.46 -7.83
C ILE A 19 18.91 -10.08 -7.72
N LYS A 20 18.80 -11.41 -7.57
CA LYS A 20 17.57 -12.16 -7.90
C LYS A 20 17.19 -13.22 -6.88
N ALA A 21 17.63 -13.09 -5.63
CA ALA A 21 17.15 -13.99 -4.58
C ALA A 21 15.62 -13.86 -4.45
N VAL A 22 14.93 -14.99 -4.32
CA VAL A 22 13.46 -15.04 -4.29
C VAL A 22 12.85 -14.42 -5.56
N ARG A 23 13.14 -14.99 -6.73
CA ARG A 23 12.52 -14.62 -8.01
C ARG A 23 11.86 -15.84 -8.60
N GLU A 24 10.65 -15.69 -9.13
CA GLU A 24 9.89 -16.79 -9.75
C GLU A 24 9.71 -18.02 -8.83
N CYS A 25 9.72 -17.80 -7.51
CA CYS A 25 9.62 -18.85 -6.50
C CYS A 25 8.16 -19.14 -6.13
N ASP A 26 7.89 -20.38 -5.70
CA ASP A 26 6.60 -20.79 -5.15
C ASP A 26 6.77 -21.38 -3.74
N GLY A 27 5.97 -20.88 -2.79
CA GLY A 27 5.95 -21.35 -1.41
C GLY A 27 7.17 -20.87 -0.64
N VAL A 28 7.35 -19.56 -0.54
CA VAL A 28 8.49 -18.93 0.15
C VAL A 28 8.05 -18.53 1.56
N GLN A 29 8.82 -18.94 2.56
CA GLN A 29 8.65 -18.50 3.94
C GLN A 29 9.90 -17.72 4.34
N MET A 30 9.70 -16.50 4.85
CA MET A 30 10.76 -15.66 5.40
C MET A 30 10.38 -15.29 6.83
N THR A 31 11.13 -15.79 7.82
CA THR A 31 10.83 -15.51 9.23
C THR A 31 12.08 -15.04 9.98
N ASN A 32 11.96 -13.94 10.74
CA ASN A 32 13.06 -13.35 11.51
C ASN A 32 14.24 -12.92 10.62
N CYS A 33 13.96 -12.38 9.43
CA CYS A 33 14.97 -12.09 8.43
C CYS A 33 15.26 -10.59 8.32
N THR A 34 16.48 -10.26 7.87
CA THR A 34 16.81 -8.94 7.35
C THR A 34 17.24 -9.10 5.91
N ALA A 35 16.62 -8.32 5.01
CA ALA A 35 16.95 -8.31 3.59
C ALA A 35 17.31 -6.90 3.15
N ASP A 36 18.42 -6.77 2.41
CA ASP A 36 18.78 -5.56 1.69
C ASP A 36 19.07 -5.94 0.25
N SER A 37 18.21 -5.50 -0.67
CA SER A 37 18.34 -5.82 -2.09
C SER A 37 17.53 -4.86 -2.97
N PRO A 38 18.10 -4.31 -4.07
CA PRO A 38 17.36 -3.46 -4.99
C PRO A 38 16.09 -4.12 -5.56
N GLU A 39 16.13 -5.44 -5.82
CA GLU A 39 15.00 -6.22 -6.31
C GLU A 39 14.78 -7.45 -5.41
N LEU A 40 13.58 -7.64 -4.88
CA LEU A 40 13.28 -8.80 -4.05
C LEU A 40 11.87 -9.34 -4.27
N GLY A 41 11.74 -10.66 -4.42
CA GLY A 41 10.46 -11.35 -4.39
C GLY A 41 9.61 -11.18 -5.65
N TRP A 42 10.22 -10.95 -6.81
CA TRP A 42 9.49 -10.72 -8.07
C TRP A 42 8.90 -12.02 -8.64
N PHE A 43 7.71 -11.93 -9.24
CA PHE A 43 7.01 -13.03 -9.92
C PHE A 43 6.79 -14.29 -9.07
N CYS A 44 6.75 -14.12 -7.75
CA CYS A 44 6.62 -15.24 -6.83
C CYS A 44 5.15 -15.55 -6.52
N LYS A 45 4.89 -16.76 -6.03
CA LYS A 45 3.59 -17.23 -5.57
C LYS A 45 3.70 -17.76 -4.15
N ASN A 46 2.65 -17.58 -3.35
CA ASN A 46 2.53 -18.16 -2.01
C ASN A 46 3.73 -17.76 -1.12
N LEU A 47 3.78 -16.48 -0.75
CA LEU A 47 4.82 -15.91 0.11
C LEU A 47 4.27 -15.61 1.49
N ASP A 48 4.99 -16.01 2.51
CA ASP A 48 4.73 -15.68 3.90
C ASP A 48 5.98 -15.02 4.50
N VAL A 49 5.86 -13.75 4.89
CA VAL A 49 6.96 -12.92 5.38
C VAL A 49 6.60 -12.41 6.76
N LYS A 50 7.28 -12.91 7.79
CA LYS A 50 6.96 -12.63 9.18
C LYS A 50 8.16 -12.12 9.98
N ASN A 51 7.94 -11.08 10.79
CA ASN A 51 8.96 -10.50 11.66
C ASN A 51 10.26 -10.17 10.90
N CYS A 52 10.15 -9.36 9.85
CA CYS A 52 11.27 -9.09 8.95
C CYS A 52 11.53 -7.59 8.81
N ARG A 53 12.79 -7.24 8.59
CA ARG A 53 13.19 -5.89 8.15
C ARG A 53 13.68 -5.96 6.71
N ILE A 54 13.04 -5.22 5.82
CA ILE A 54 13.31 -5.31 4.37
C ILE A 54 13.61 -3.92 3.83
N ASN A 55 14.78 -3.76 3.21
CA ASN A 55 15.15 -2.60 2.41
C ASN A 55 15.19 -3.02 0.94
N SER A 56 14.26 -2.51 0.12
CA SER A 56 14.21 -2.86 -1.29
C SER A 56 13.58 -1.78 -2.15
N GLU A 57 14.26 -1.36 -3.21
CA GLU A 57 13.71 -0.37 -4.14
C GLU A 57 12.49 -0.92 -4.87
N TYR A 58 12.54 -2.19 -5.29
CA TYR A 58 11.45 -2.90 -5.96
C TYR A 58 11.10 -4.20 -5.25
N PHE A 59 10.01 -4.17 -4.49
CA PHE A 59 9.57 -5.31 -3.70
C PHE A 59 8.30 -5.96 -4.27
N LEU A 60 8.33 -7.28 -4.45
CA LEU A 60 7.19 -8.11 -4.84
C LEU A 60 6.50 -7.75 -6.17
N LEU A 61 7.26 -7.34 -7.19
CA LEU A 61 6.70 -7.07 -8.51
C LEU A 61 5.94 -8.29 -9.06
N LYS A 62 4.66 -8.11 -9.43
CA LYS A 62 3.81 -9.14 -10.06
C LYS A 62 3.70 -10.45 -9.27
N SER A 63 3.89 -10.40 -7.95
CA SER A 63 3.73 -11.55 -7.08
C SER A 63 2.29 -11.73 -6.61
N GLN A 64 1.92 -12.94 -6.22
CA GLN A 64 0.56 -13.24 -5.79
C GLN A 64 0.49 -14.19 -4.59
N ASN A 65 -0.62 -14.10 -3.84
CA ASN A 65 -0.84 -14.83 -2.59
C ASN A 65 0.29 -14.52 -1.59
N VAL A 66 0.32 -13.29 -1.12
CA VAL A 66 1.37 -12.77 -0.25
C VAL A 66 0.77 -12.44 1.11
N THR A 67 1.40 -12.90 2.18
CA THR A 67 1.13 -12.46 3.55
C THR A 67 2.38 -11.82 4.13
N LEU A 68 2.21 -10.63 4.70
CA LEU A 68 3.23 -9.90 5.46
C LEU A 68 2.70 -9.62 6.87
N GLU A 69 3.46 -9.98 7.90
CA GLU A 69 3.10 -9.76 9.30
C GLU A 69 4.33 -9.29 10.09
N ASP A 70 4.19 -8.23 10.87
CA ASP A 70 5.29 -7.65 11.65
C ASP A 70 6.50 -7.28 10.79
N VAL A 71 6.27 -6.57 9.68
CA VAL A 71 7.31 -6.18 8.73
C VAL A 71 7.63 -4.69 8.82
N ASP A 72 8.92 -4.37 8.98
CA ASP A 72 9.48 -3.02 8.85
C ASP A 72 10.10 -2.89 7.45
N PHE A 73 9.43 -2.15 6.58
CA PHE A 73 9.78 -2.05 5.16
C PHE A 73 10.20 -0.63 4.78
N LEU A 74 11.31 -0.54 4.06
CA LEU A 74 11.79 0.68 3.39
C LEU A 74 11.99 0.41 1.89
N GLY A 75 11.43 1.24 1.02
CA GLY A 75 11.56 1.05 -0.42
C GLY A 75 11.01 2.18 -1.27
N LYS A 76 10.77 1.93 -2.57
CA LYS A 76 10.16 2.94 -3.46
C LYS A 76 9.01 2.43 -4.32
N TYR A 77 9.12 1.26 -4.93
CA TYR A 77 8.19 0.78 -5.95
C TYR A 77 7.65 -0.59 -5.54
N SER A 78 6.86 -0.59 -4.47
CA SER A 78 6.50 -1.81 -3.74
C SER A 78 5.16 -2.36 -4.17
N PHE A 79 5.03 -3.68 -4.25
CA PHE A 79 3.78 -4.39 -4.51
C PHE A 79 3.11 -4.06 -5.86
N GLN A 80 3.86 -3.57 -6.84
CA GLN A 80 3.29 -3.25 -8.16
C GLN A 80 2.75 -4.51 -8.84
N TYR A 81 1.51 -4.41 -9.36
CA TYR A 81 0.79 -5.48 -10.06
C TYR A 81 0.57 -6.76 -9.24
N THR A 82 0.63 -6.67 -7.90
CA THR A 82 0.41 -7.81 -7.02
C THR A 82 -1.06 -8.24 -6.98
N LYS A 83 -1.32 -9.50 -6.60
CA LYS A 83 -2.68 -10.01 -6.40
C LYS A 83 -2.80 -10.80 -5.11
N HIS A 84 -3.90 -10.62 -4.38
CA HIS A 84 -4.17 -11.35 -3.13
C HIS A 84 -3.04 -11.12 -2.11
N VAL A 85 -2.93 -9.88 -1.65
CA VAL A 85 -1.93 -9.47 -0.66
C VAL A 85 -2.62 -9.16 0.65
N VAL A 86 -2.05 -9.65 1.74
CA VAL A 86 -2.47 -9.33 3.09
C VAL A 86 -1.28 -8.81 3.88
N VAL A 87 -1.42 -7.63 4.49
CA VAL A 87 -0.39 -7.00 5.33
C VAL A 87 -0.98 -6.71 6.70
N ARG A 88 -0.26 -7.09 7.77
CA ARG A 88 -0.70 -6.90 9.16
C ARG A 88 0.43 -6.37 10.03
N ASN A 89 0.07 -5.51 10.98
CA ASN A 89 0.97 -5.07 12.06
C ASN A 89 2.34 -4.57 11.54
N SER A 90 2.34 -3.89 10.39
CA SER A 90 3.56 -3.57 9.65
C SER A 90 3.74 -2.06 9.51
N VAL A 91 4.97 -1.66 9.20
CA VAL A 91 5.33 -0.29 8.85
C VAL A 91 5.90 -0.31 7.45
N LEU A 92 5.23 0.38 6.53
CA LEU A 92 5.65 0.47 5.14
C LEU A 92 6.05 1.91 4.83
N HIS A 93 7.35 2.18 4.78
CA HIS A 93 7.90 3.41 4.24
C HIS A 93 8.28 3.20 2.79
N THR A 94 7.50 3.77 1.88
CA THR A 94 7.74 3.62 0.46
C THR A 94 7.41 4.90 -0.30
N LYS A 95 7.72 4.93 -1.60
CA LYS A 95 7.17 5.96 -2.46
C LYS A 95 5.84 5.42 -2.95
N ASP A 96 5.84 4.73 -4.09
CA ASP A 96 4.69 4.05 -4.66
C ASP A 96 4.47 2.68 -3.98
N ALA A 97 3.23 2.41 -3.59
CA ALA A 97 2.81 1.09 -3.13
C ALA A 97 1.52 0.65 -3.82
N PHE A 98 1.37 -0.65 -4.10
CA PHE A 98 0.14 -1.27 -4.60
C PHE A 98 -0.37 -0.73 -5.95
N TRP A 99 0.52 -0.19 -6.78
CA TRP A 99 0.18 0.26 -8.13
C TRP A 99 -0.41 -0.89 -8.95
N HIS A 100 -1.61 -0.73 -9.53
CA HIS A 100 -2.34 -1.78 -10.25
C HIS A 100 -2.54 -3.10 -9.46
N ALA A 101 -2.43 -3.07 -8.13
CA ALA A 101 -2.64 -4.26 -7.32
C ALA A 101 -4.12 -4.65 -7.27
N LYS A 102 -4.39 -5.95 -7.07
CA LYS A 102 -5.76 -6.47 -6.95
C LYS A 102 -5.96 -7.26 -5.67
N ASN A 103 -7.08 -7.04 -5.00
CA ASN A 103 -7.44 -7.74 -3.76
C ASN A 103 -6.33 -7.64 -2.71
N VAL A 104 -6.13 -6.43 -2.21
CA VAL A 104 -5.12 -6.12 -1.18
C VAL A 104 -5.85 -5.76 0.11
N ARG A 105 -5.44 -6.35 1.23
CA ARG A 105 -5.93 -5.98 2.56
C ARG A 105 -4.76 -5.60 3.47
N VAL A 106 -4.81 -4.39 4.03
CA VAL A 106 -3.80 -3.89 4.97
C VAL A 106 -4.50 -3.61 6.29
N GLU A 107 -3.97 -4.14 7.39
CA GLU A 107 -4.58 -4.04 8.72
C GLU A 107 -3.57 -3.57 9.76
N ASN A 108 -4.00 -2.70 10.69
CA ASN A 108 -3.23 -2.27 11.87
C ASN A 108 -1.79 -1.82 11.52
N SER A 109 -1.63 -1.07 10.44
CA SER A 109 -0.31 -0.79 9.85
C SER A 109 -0.15 0.70 9.55
N VAL A 110 1.10 1.15 9.52
CA VAL A 110 1.47 2.48 9.01
C VAL A 110 1.87 2.34 7.55
N VAL A 111 1.30 3.17 6.69
CA VAL A 111 1.64 3.24 5.27
C VAL A 111 1.99 4.67 4.92
N ASP A 112 3.29 4.91 4.81
CA ASP A 112 3.87 6.19 4.40
C ASP A 112 4.31 6.06 2.95
N GLY A 113 3.58 6.71 2.05
CA GLY A 113 3.75 6.51 0.60
C GLY A 113 3.17 7.62 -0.27
N GLU A 114 4.00 8.14 -1.18
CA GLU A 114 3.54 8.97 -2.29
C GLU A 114 2.80 8.11 -3.33
N TYR A 115 1.69 8.60 -3.88
CA TYR A 115 0.95 7.87 -4.92
C TYR A 115 0.47 6.46 -4.50
N LEU A 116 0.25 6.25 -3.20
CA LEU A 116 -0.23 4.99 -2.63
C LEU A 116 -1.47 4.47 -3.36
N GLY A 117 -1.48 3.19 -3.74
CA GLY A 117 -2.66 2.48 -4.21
C GLY A 117 -3.16 2.87 -5.61
N TRP A 118 -2.40 3.66 -6.37
CA TRP A 118 -2.83 4.12 -7.69
C TRP A 118 -3.29 2.98 -8.59
N TYR A 119 -4.48 3.16 -9.18
CA TYR A 119 -5.12 2.18 -10.08
C TYR A 119 -5.37 0.78 -9.48
N SER A 120 -5.37 0.65 -8.15
CA SER A 120 -5.70 -0.61 -7.49
C SER A 120 -7.19 -0.96 -7.61
N ASP A 121 -7.50 -2.25 -7.52
CA ASP A 121 -8.88 -2.77 -7.55
C ASP A 121 -9.10 -3.72 -6.37
N GLY A 122 -9.97 -3.34 -5.43
CA GLY A 122 -10.20 -4.08 -4.20
C GLY A 122 -9.09 -3.90 -3.17
N LEU A 123 -8.60 -2.67 -3.00
CA LEU A 123 -7.72 -2.29 -1.89
C LEU A 123 -8.57 -1.95 -0.65
N THR A 124 -8.30 -2.63 0.45
CA THR A 124 -8.95 -2.42 1.75
C THR A 124 -7.91 -2.09 2.81
N LEU A 125 -8.06 -0.96 3.49
CA LEU A 125 -7.22 -0.56 4.62
C LEU A 125 -8.07 -0.48 5.88
N VAL A 126 -7.62 -1.13 6.96
CA VAL A 126 -8.35 -1.19 8.23
C VAL A 126 -7.42 -0.81 9.37
N ASN A 127 -7.81 0.16 10.19
CA ASN A 127 -7.00 0.65 11.32
C ASN A 127 -5.59 1.09 10.89
N CYS A 128 -5.48 1.73 9.73
CA CYS A 128 -4.18 2.19 9.20
C CYS A 128 -3.96 3.69 9.42
N THR A 129 -2.71 4.06 9.64
CA THR A 129 -2.25 5.45 9.50
C THR A 129 -1.64 5.62 8.12
N ILE A 130 -2.12 6.58 7.35
CA ILE A 130 -1.69 6.83 5.97
C ILE A 130 -1.07 8.22 5.89
N THR A 131 0.10 8.31 5.29
CA THR A 131 0.79 9.57 5.00
C THR A 131 1.32 9.59 3.57
N GLY A 132 1.51 10.79 3.02
CA GLY A 132 2.09 10.99 1.69
C GLY A 132 1.15 11.67 0.70
N THR A 133 1.73 12.23 -0.36
CA THR A 133 1.02 13.02 -1.38
C THR A 133 0.22 12.15 -2.34
N GLN A 134 -0.91 12.68 -2.80
CA GLN A 134 -1.78 12.08 -3.81
C GLN A 134 -2.11 10.59 -3.55
N PRO A 135 -2.49 10.19 -2.32
CA PRO A 135 -2.77 8.80 -2.05
C PRO A 135 -4.14 8.41 -2.63
N LEU A 136 -4.24 7.14 -2.99
CA LEU A 136 -5.47 6.42 -3.28
C LEU A 136 -6.24 6.96 -4.49
N CYS A 137 -5.54 7.39 -5.54
CA CYS A 137 -6.14 7.85 -6.78
C CYS A 137 -6.44 6.69 -7.75
N TYR A 138 -7.43 6.86 -8.61
CA TYR A 138 -7.84 5.96 -9.67
C TYR A 138 -8.25 4.55 -9.20
N CYS A 139 -8.59 4.40 -7.93
CA CYS A 139 -8.90 3.11 -7.31
C CYS A 139 -10.32 2.66 -7.65
N LYS A 140 -10.51 1.34 -7.75
CA LYS A 140 -11.83 0.69 -7.79
C LYS A 140 -12.04 -0.13 -6.53
N ASN A 141 -13.28 -0.15 -6.04
CA ASN A 141 -13.65 -0.91 -4.84
C ASN A 141 -12.73 -0.60 -3.63
N LEU A 142 -12.34 0.67 -3.46
CA LEU A 142 -11.47 1.11 -2.38
C LEU A 142 -12.25 1.20 -1.07
N THR A 143 -11.74 0.57 0.00
CA THR A 143 -12.37 0.60 1.32
C THR A 143 -11.37 1.06 2.38
N LEU A 144 -11.75 2.07 3.16
CA LEU A 144 -11.00 2.51 4.34
C LEU A 144 -11.91 2.41 5.56
N GLU A 145 -11.48 1.65 6.57
CA GLU A 145 -12.20 1.48 7.82
C GLU A 145 -11.32 1.92 8.98
N ASN A 146 -11.76 2.93 9.72
CA ASN A 146 -11.09 3.36 10.94
C ASN A 146 -9.61 3.78 10.71
N CYS A 147 -9.32 4.34 9.54
CA CYS A 147 -8.01 4.87 9.19
C CYS A 147 -7.83 6.31 9.67
N THR A 148 -6.59 6.75 9.80
CA THR A 148 -6.23 8.17 9.95
C THR A 148 -5.39 8.58 8.74
N MET A 149 -5.56 9.80 8.25
CA MET A 149 -4.75 10.38 7.18
C MET A 149 -4.03 11.63 7.70
N ALA A 150 -2.73 11.72 7.48
CA ALA A 150 -1.94 12.90 7.85
C ALA A 150 -1.02 13.30 6.70
N ASN A 151 -0.90 14.60 6.42
CA ASN A 151 -0.12 15.11 5.29
C ASN A 151 -0.50 14.47 3.94
N CYS A 152 -1.77 14.12 3.77
CA CYS A 152 -2.33 13.54 2.56
C CYS A 152 -3.07 14.60 1.75
N ASP A 153 -2.38 15.20 0.78
CA ASP A 153 -2.99 16.11 -0.18
C ASP A 153 -3.50 15.36 -1.42
N LEU A 154 -4.42 16.00 -2.15
CA LEU A 154 -4.92 15.59 -3.46
C LEU A 154 -5.47 14.15 -3.49
N ALA A 155 -5.98 13.66 -2.36
CA ALA A 155 -6.37 12.26 -2.22
C ALA A 155 -7.64 11.91 -3.02
N PHE A 156 -7.75 10.63 -3.38
CA PHE A 156 -8.95 10.00 -3.95
C PHE A 156 -9.34 10.38 -5.39
N GLU A 157 -8.45 11.02 -6.16
CA GLU A 157 -8.79 11.44 -7.53
C GLU A 157 -9.33 10.29 -8.37
N TYR A 158 -10.56 10.44 -8.88
CA TYR A 158 -11.28 9.45 -9.68
C TYR A 158 -11.47 8.06 -9.05
N SER A 159 -11.38 7.95 -7.72
CA SER A 159 -11.58 6.68 -7.02
C SER A 159 -13.04 6.37 -6.73
N GLN A 160 -13.40 5.09 -6.82
CA GLN A 160 -14.63 4.53 -6.25
C GLN A 160 -14.34 4.09 -4.82
N VAL A 161 -14.86 4.82 -3.83
CA VAL A 161 -14.38 4.73 -2.45
C VAL A 161 -15.50 4.60 -1.42
N HIS A 162 -15.30 3.75 -0.43
CA HIS A 162 -16.04 3.73 0.82
C HIS A 162 -15.07 3.95 1.98
N ALA A 163 -15.03 5.16 2.53
CA ALA A 163 -14.06 5.54 3.55
C ALA A 163 -14.73 6.08 4.82
N ARG A 164 -14.32 5.53 5.96
CA ARG A 164 -14.52 6.10 7.30
C ARG A 164 -13.16 6.37 7.92
N ILE A 165 -12.82 7.65 7.98
CA ILE A 165 -11.52 8.16 8.43
C ILE A 165 -11.72 8.90 9.74
N LYS A 166 -10.77 8.76 10.67
CA LYS A 166 -10.71 9.49 11.92
C LYS A 166 -9.89 10.77 11.74
N GLY A 167 -10.33 11.85 12.38
CA GLY A 167 -9.69 13.14 12.31
C GLY A 167 -9.92 13.85 10.97
N ASN A 168 -8.92 14.66 10.60
CA ASN A 168 -8.97 15.48 9.39
C ASN A 168 -8.49 14.70 8.16
N VAL A 169 -9.18 14.87 7.02
CA VAL A 169 -8.62 14.56 5.70
C VAL A 169 -8.12 15.88 5.07
N PRO A 170 -6.80 16.06 4.86
CA PRO A 170 -6.25 17.36 4.46
C PRO A 170 -6.80 17.88 3.14
N SER A 171 -6.88 17.05 2.10
CA SER A 171 -7.66 17.40 0.92
C SER A 171 -8.20 16.22 0.14
N VAL A 172 -9.32 16.45 -0.54
CA VAL A 172 -10.01 15.48 -1.39
C VAL A 172 -10.15 16.08 -2.78
N LYS A 173 -9.67 15.36 -3.81
CA LYS A 173 -9.69 15.80 -5.20
C LYS A 173 -10.58 14.89 -6.03
N ASN A 174 -11.57 15.44 -6.72
CA ASN A 174 -12.37 14.77 -7.77
C ASN A 174 -12.70 13.26 -7.59
N PRO A 175 -13.17 12.77 -6.42
CA PRO A 175 -13.50 11.35 -6.26
C PRO A 175 -14.66 10.92 -7.19
N LEU A 176 -14.56 9.75 -7.81
CA LEU A 176 -15.51 9.32 -8.83
C LEU A 176 -16.89 9.01 -8.23
N SER A 177 -16.95 8.18 -7.19
CA SER A 177 -18.22 7.74 -6.57
C SER A 177 -17.99 7.12 -5.20
N GLY A 178 -19.09 6.94 -4.44
CA GLY A 178 -19.08 6.29 -3.13
C GLY A 178 -19.22 7.30 -2.00
N ILE A 179 -18.59 7.06 -0.85
CA ILE A 179 -18.66 7.92 0.33
C ILE A 179 -17.30 8.09 1.00
N ILE A 180 -17.00 9.31 1.41
CA ILE A 180 -15.88 9.64 2.29
C ILE A 180 -16.46 10.33 3.52
N THR A 181 -16.26 9.75 4.69
CA THR A 181 -16.68 10.32 5.98
C THR A 181 -15.44 10.53 6.84
N ALA A 182 -15.28 11.74 7.37
CA ALA A 182 -14.23 12.08 8.32
C ALA A 182 -14.76 13.07 9.37
N ASP A 183 -14.02 13.26 10.46
CA ASP A 183 -14.39 14.26 11.47
C ASP A 183 -14.39 15.65 10.82
N SER A 184 -13.30 15.99 10.11
CA SER A 184 -13.22 17.18 9.26
C SER A 184 -12.62 16.90 7.88
N ILE A 185 -12.98 17.73 6.91
CA ILE A 185 -12.41 17.75 5.56
C ILE A 185 -11.75 19.11 5.36
N GLY A 186 -10.47 19.14 4.99
CA GLY A 186 -9.76 20.36 4.63
C GLY A 186 -10.20 20.87 3.26
N GLU A 187 -9.32 20.81 2.26
CA GLU A 187 -9.63 21.34 0.93
C GLU A 187 -10.45 20.35 0.08
N ARG A 188 -11.49 20.87 -0.59
CA ARG A 188 -12.30 20.12 -1.57
C ARG A 188 -12.00 20.62 -2.98
N ILE A 189 -11.24 19.86 -3.75
CA ILE A 189 -10.81 20.21 -5.10
C ILE A 189 -11.72 19.49 -6.10
N LEU A 190 -12.87 20.11 -6.40
CA LEU A 190 -13.95 19.53 -7.23
C LEU A 190 -14.14 20.27 -8.56
N ARG A 191 -13.03 20.68 -9.19
CA ARG A 191 -12.97 21.43 -10.45
C ARG A 191 -12.17 20.69 -11.50
N ASP A 192 -12.32 21.09 -12.77
CA ASP A 192 -11.55 20.61 -13.93
C ASP A 192 -11.58 19.08 -14.12
N SER A 193 -12.65 18.46 -13.61
CA SER A 193 -12.84 17.02 -13.65
C SER A 193 -13.33 16.60 -15.04
N LYS A 194 -12.68 15.58 -15.63
CA LYS A 194 -13.13 15.00 -16.92
C LYS A 194 -14.38 14.12 -16.77
N VAL A 195 -14.78 13.83 -15.53
CA VAL A 195 -15.90 12.96 -15.19
C VAL A 195 -16.75 13.59 -14.10
N LYS A 196 -18.05 13.26 -14.04
CA LYS A 196 -18.92 13.77 -12.99
C LYS A 196 -18.58 13.11 -11.65
N CYS A 197 -18.15 13.90 -10.67
CA CYS A 197 -17.98 13.48 -9.27
C CYS A 197 -19.34 13.14 -8.65
N ARG A 198 -19.54 11.88 -8.26
CA ARG A 198 -20.76 11.38 -7.57
C ARG A 198 -20.47 10.90 -6.15
N CYS A 199 -19.28 11.16 -5.63
CA CYS A 199 -18.93 10.79 -4.27
C CYS A 199 -19.58 11.74 -3.25
N LYS A 200 -20.14 11.20 -2.18
CA LYS A 200 -20.64 11.96 -1.03
C LYS A 200 -19.49 12.18 -0.04
N ILE A 201 -19.12 13.44 0.19
CA ILE A 201 -18.04 13.83 1.10
C ILE A 201 -18.65 14.47 2.34
N VAL A 202 -18.59 13.75 3.46
CA VAL A 202 -19.27 14.06 4.72
C VAL A 202 -18.25 14.43 5.80
N SER A 203 -18.48 15.58 6.43
CA SER A 203 -17.78 16.02 7.65
C SER A 203 -18.70 15.71 8.84
N LEU A 204 -18.17 15.10 9.91
CA LEU A 204 -18.96 14.81 11.12
C LEU A 204 -18.95 15.99 12.10
N ASP A 205 -17.90 16.79 12.09
CA ASP A 205 -17.84 18.03 12.85
C ASP A 205 -18.80 19.03 12.22
N LYS A 206 -19.86 19.36 12.97
CA LYS A 206 -20.78 20.45 12.65
C LYS A 206 -20.08 21.76 13.00
N ASN A 207 -19.44 22.38 12.00
CA ASN A 207 -19.36 23.84 11.96
C ASN A 207 -20.63 24.37 11.30
#